data_AF-A0A1R2BW48-F1
#
_entry.id   AF-A0A1R2BW48-F1
#
_cell.length_a   1.000
_cell.length_b   1.000
_cell.length_c   1.000
_cell.angle_alpha   90.00
_cell.angle_beta   90.00
_cell.angle_gamma   90.00
#
_symmetry.space_group_name_H-M   'P 1'
#
loop_
_entity.id
_entity.type
_entity.pdbx_description
1 polymer ?
#
loop_
_entity_poly.entity_id
_entity_poly.type
_entity_poly.pdbx_seq_one_letter_code
_entity_poly.pdbx_strand_id
1 'polypeptide(L)'
;MVESYLSEAVKLCLDNWTALKLALDMGWGESESKSAFQTALVNYIVSFEVNEQDVASFLEEHMEDHFQVLIEDNSSEEIARILIKVYEEAYKGETVELQKLRKLQGSDIDQCRKEVKVENLEHAMESLEVATPELVPIVDEDGFETVVSKKNKRNK
;
A
#
# COMPACT_ATOMS: atom_id res chain seq x y z
N MET A 1 7.30 10.60 -28.55
CA MET A 1 6.41 11.52 -27.80
C MET A 1 5.65 10.78 -26.72
N VAL A 2 4.91 9.71 -27.06
CA VAL A 2 4.20 8.86 -26.08
C VAL A 2 5.14 8.30 -25.00
N GLU A 3 6.31 7.82 -25.39
CA GLU A 3 7.34 7.31 -24.46
C GLU A 3 7.79 8.34 -23.41
N SER A 4 7.89 9.63 -23.80
CA SER A 4 8.31 10.69 -22.89
C SER A 4 7.24 11.00 -21.85
N TYR A 5 5.97 11.03 -22.27
CA TYR A 5 4.83 11.21 -21.36
C TYR A 5 4.67 10.01 -20.43
N LEU A 6 4.83 8.80 -20.95
CA LEU A 6 4.77 7.58 -20.16
C LEU A 6 5.92 7.50 -19.15
N SER A 7 7.15 7.84 -19.56
CA SER A 7 8.30 7.88 -18.65
C SER A 7 8.10 8.89 -17.51
N GLU A 8 7.53 10.06 -17.81
CA GLU A 8 7.17 11.02 -16.78
C GLU A 8 6.09 10.46 -15.84
N ALA A 9 5.02 9.87 -16.38
CA ALA A 9 3.94 9.27 -15.60
C ALA A 9 4.43 8.14 -14.68
N VAL A 10 5.23 7.22 -15.22
CA VAL A 10 5.85 6.11 -14.49
C VAL A 10 6.71 6.63 -13.35
N LYS A 11 7.54 7.65 -13.61
CA LYS A 11 8.36 8.27 -12.58
C LYS A 11 7.50 8.85 -11.46
N LEU A 12 6.43 9.59 -11.80
CA LEU A 12 5.53 10.17 -10.80
C LEU A 12 4.78 9.09 -10.00
N CYS A 13 4.28 8.03 -10.64
CA CYS A 13 3.59 6.93 -9.97
C CYS A 13 4.51 6.18 -9.00
N LEU A 14 5.69 5.76 -9.48
CA LEU A 14 6.66 5.06 -8.65
C LEU A 14 7.18 5.93 -7.50
N ASP A 15 7.34 7.23 -7.74
CA ASP A 15 7.73 8.15 -6.68
C ASP A 15 6.63 8.42 -5.66
N ASN A 16 5.36 8.23 -6.00
CA ASN A 16 4.25 8.30 -5.04
C ASN A 16 3.95 6.96 -4.37
N TRP A 17 4.36 5.84 -4.95
CA TRP A 17 4.06 4.52 -4.44
C TRP A 17 4.71 4.28 -3.08
N THR A 18 3.87 4.16 -2.06
CA THR A 18 4.31 3.99 -0.66
C THR A 18 5.16 2.73 -0.50
N ALA A 19 4.82 1.63 -1.19
CA ALA A 19 5.61 0.40 -1.13
C ALA A 19 7.06 0.61 -1.58
N LEU A 20 7.28 1.34 -2.68
CA LEU A 20 8.62 1.64 -3.17
C LEU A 20 9.38 2.58 -2.23
N LYS A 21 8.71 3.59 -1.67
CA LYS A 21 9.32 4.50 -0.68
C LYS A 21 9.79 3.74 0.55
N LEU A 22 8.93 2.87 1.08
CA LEU A 22 9.24 2.06 2.26
C LEU A 22 10.38 1.08 1.97
N ALA A 23 10.39 0.44 0.80
CA ALA A 23 11.49 -0.43 0.40
C ALA A 23 12.84 0.31 0.43
N LEU A 24 12.88 1.49 -0.20
CA LEU A 24 14.09 2.32 -0.25
C LEU A 24 14.52 2.84 1.14
N ASP A 25 13.56 3.23 1.99
CA ASP A 25 13.83 3.68 3.37
C ASP A 25 14.39 2.56 4.25
N MET A 26 13.87 1.34 4.06
CA MET A 26 14.35 0.11 4.71
C MET A 26 15.70 -0.38 4.16
N GLY A 27 16.22 0.26 3.11
CA GLY A 27 17.45 -0.14 2.42
C GLY A 27 17.30 -1.41 1.59
N TRP A 28 16.07 -1.75 1.20
CA TRP A 28 15.78 -2.83 0.27
C TRP A 28 15.85 -2.27 -1.15
N GLY A 29 16.76 -2.82 -1.94
CA GLY A 29 17.02 -2.36 -3.30
C GLY A 29 18.12 -1.29 -3.39
N GLU A 30 18.87 -1.37 -4.49
CA GLU A 30 19.92 -0.42 -4.84
C GLU A 30 19.35 0.77 -5.63
N SER A 31 19.93 1.96 -5.45
CA SER A 31 19.44 3.20 -6.08
C SER A 31 19.36 3.12 -7.61
N GLU A 32 20.23 2.30 -8.22
CA GLU A 32 20.24 2.03 -9.66
C GLU A 32 18.99 1.26 -10.11
N SER A 33 18.47 0.35 -9.27
CA SER A 33 17.27 -0.43 -9.53
C SER A 33 16.03 0.45 -9.74
N LYS A 34 15.91 1.62 -9.09
CA LYS A 34 14.77 2.53 -9.33
C LYS A 34 14.75 3.07 -10.76
N SER A 35 15.91 3.43 -11.31
CA SER A 35 16.00 3.95 -12.69
C SER A 35 15.88 2.84 -13.73
N ALA A 36 16.46 1.68 -13.45
CA ALA A 36 16.32 0.49 -14.28
C ALA A 36 14.85 0.05 -14.34
N PHE A 37 14.16 0.03 -13.20
CA PHE A 37 12.74 -0.32 -13.11
C PHE A 37 11.85 0.63 -13.92
N GLN A 38 12.05 1.94 -13.79
CA GLN A 38 11.33 2.94 -14.59
C GLN A 38 11.48 2.67 -16.09
N THR A 39 12.72 2.40 -16.53
CA THR A 39 13.03 2.19 -17.94
C THR A 39 12.47 0.86 -18.44
N ALA A 40 12.58 -0.20 -17.63
CA ALA A 40 12.03 -1.53 -17.94
C ALA A 40 10.51 -1.48 -18.07
N LEU A 41 9.82 -0.80 -17.14
CA LEU A 41 8.37 -0.66 -17.15
C LEU A 41 7.88 0.13 -18.36
N VAL A 42 8.53 1.25 -18.69
CA VAL A 42 8.19 2.04 -19.89
C VAL A 42 8.40 1.22 -21.16
N ASN A 43 9.53 0.51 -21.26
CA ASN A 43 9.82 -0.33 -22.43
C ASN A 43 8.81 -1.49 -22.54
N TYR A 44 8.44 -2.11 -21.43
CA TYR A 44 7.45 -3.17 -21.39
C TYR A 44 6.09 -2.68 -21.91
N ILE A 45 5.59 -1.55 -21.42
CA ILE A 45 4.30 -0.97 -21.84
C ILE A 45 4.31 -0.50 -23.30
N VAL A 46 5.45 -0.01 -23.80
CA VAL A 46 5.56 0.49 -25.18
C VAL A 46 5.75 -0.65 -26.19
N SER A 47 6.54 -1.66 -25.81
CA SER A 47 6.86 -2.79 -26.68
C SER A 47 5.73 -3.83 -26.75
N PHE A 48 4.91 -3.91 -25.70
CA PHE A 48 3.80 -4.87 -25.62
C PHE A 48 2.49 -4.12 -25.42
N GLU A 49 1.43 -4.51 -26.14
CA GLU A 49 0.05 -4.10 -25.83
C GLU A 49 -0.39 -4.81 -24.55
N VAL A 50 -0.01 -4.24 -23.41
CA VAL A 50 -0.25 -4.79 -22.06
C VAL A 50 -1.54 -4.25 -21.48
N ASN A 51 -2.25 -5.09 -20.73
CA ASN A 51 -3.42 -4.67 -19.98
C ASN A 51 -3.03 -4.24 -18.56
N GLU A 52 -3.99 -3.70 -17.81
CA GLU A 52 -3.80 -3.34 -16.41
C GLU A 52 -3.28 -4.53 -15.58
N GLN A 53 -3.73 -5.76 -15.86
CA GLN A 53 -3.31 -6.96 -15.14
C GLN A 53 -1.87 -7.39 -15.46
N ASP A 54 -1.44 -7.25 -16.72
CA ASP A 54 -0.06 -7.55 -17.13
C ASP A 54 0.92 -6.59 -16.45
N VAL A 55 0.59 -5.30 -16.44
CA VAL A 55 1.39 -4.27 -15.78
C VAL A 55 1.41 -4.47 -14.26
N ALA A 56 0.28 -4.83 -13.64
CA ALA A 56 0.22 -5.12 -12.21
C ALA A 56 1.11 -6.32 -11.84
N SER A 57 1.00 -7.42 -12.58
CA SER A 57 1.81 -8.62 -12.36
C SER A 57 3.31 -8.32 -12.52
N PHE A 58 3.68 -7.52 -13.52
CA PHE A 58 5.06 -7.07 -13.72
C PHE A 58 5.55 -6.19 -12.56
N LEU A 59 4.73 -5.27 -12.05
CA LEU A 59 5.06 -4.43 -10.90
C LEU A 59 5.32 -5.27 -9.64
N GLU A 60 4.51 -6.31 -9.41
CA GLU A 60 4.62 -7.22 -8.27
C GLU A 60 5.85 -8.11 -8.35
N GLU A 61 6.07 -8.74 -9.50
CA GLU A 61 7.26 -9.58 -9.75
C GLU A 61 8.54 -8.76 -9.55
N HIS A 62 8.58 -7.53 -10.07
CA HIS A 62 9.76 -6.68 -9.95
C HIS A 62 9.99 -6.18 -8.53
N MET A 63 8.92 -5.93 -7.77
CA MET A 63 9.01 -5.59 -6.35
C MET A 63 9.51 -6.76 -5.51
N GLU A 64 9.07 -7.97 -5.82
CA GLU A 64 9.53 -9.18 -5.12
C GLU A 64 11.01 -9.48 -5.44
N ASP A 65 11.40 -9.43 -6.72
CA ASP A 65 12.75 -9.79 -7.16
C ASP A 65 13.81 -8.76 -6.74
N HIS A 66 13.54 -7.47 -6.95
CA HIS A 66 14.54 -6.41 -6.70
C HIS A 66 14.45 -5.76 -5.33
N PHE A 67 13.25 -5.68 -4.75
CA PHE A 67 13.00 -4.96 -3.51
C PHE A 67 12.59 -5.90 -2.35
N GLN A 68 12.42 -7.20 -2.60
CA GLN A 68 11.97 -8.18 -1.62
C GLN A 68 10.67 -7.76 -0.90
N VAL A 69 9.82 -6.98 -1.59
CA VAL A 69 8.53 -6.51 -1.08
C VAL A 69 7.42 -7.31 -1.74
N LEU A 70 6.61 -7.96 -0.90
CA LEU A 70 5.35 -8.55 -1.33
C LEU A 70 4.24 -7.48 -1.25
N ILE A 71 3.54 -7.26 -2.36
CA ILE A 71 2.40 -6.35 -2.42
C ILE A 71 1.13 -7.18 -2.22
N GLU A 72 0.38 -6.91 -1.15
CA GLU A 72 -0.90 -7.59 -0.86
C GLU A 72 -2.09 -6.62 -0.82
N ASP A 73 -1.84 -5.32 -1.01
CA ASP A 73 -2.84 -4.25 -0.86
C ASP A 73 -3.51 -3.83 -2.18
N ASN A 74 -3.27 -4.55 -3.29
CA ASN A 74 -3.73 -4.23 -4.64
C ASN A 74 -3.29 -2.83 -5.15
N SER A 75 -2.26 -2.23 -4.53
CA SER A 75 -1.70 -0.95 -4.99
C SER A 75 -1.02 -1.08 -6.36
N SER A 76 -0.47 -2.25 -6.66
CA SER A 76 0.06 -2.65 -7.98
C SER A 76 -0.98 -2.45 -9.08
N GLU A 77 -2.21 -2.95 -8.88
CA GLU A 77 -3.31 -2.83 -9.83
C GLU A 77 -3.77 -1.38 -10.04
N GLU A 78 -3.86 -0.59 -8.96
CA GLU A 78 -4.26 0.81 -9.06
C GLU A 78 -3.23 1.62 -9.87
N ILE A 79 -1.93 1.40 -9.62
CA ILE A 79 -0.86 2.05 -10.38
C ILE A 79 -0.92 1.62 -11.85
N ALA A 80 -1.11 0.33 -12.12
CA ALA A 80 -1.24 -0.18 -13.47
C ALA A 80 -2.39 0.47 -14.23
N ARG A 81 -3.59 0.58 -13.63
CA ARG A 81 -4.74 1.27 -14.24
C ARG A 81 -4.44 2.71 -14.60
N ILE A 82 -3.76 3.44 -13.72
CA ILE A 82 -3.36 4.83 -13.96
C ILE A 82 -2.40 4.93 -15.15
N LEU A 83 -1.41 4.04 -15.22
CA LEU A 83 -0.41 4.03 -16.30
C LEU A 83 -1.04 3.76 -17.66
N ILE A 84 -1.94 2.77 -17.75
CA ILE A 84 -2.66 2.45 -18.99
C ILE A 84 -3.53 3.63 -19.44
N LYS A 85 -4.27 4.28 -18.51
CA LYS A 85 -5.05 5.47 -18.85
C LYS A 85 -4.19 6.59 -19.41
N VAL A 86 -3.04 6.87 -18.79
CA VAL A 86 -2.11 7.90 -19.27
C VAL A 86 -1.55 7.51 -20.65
N TYR A 87 -1.27 6.23 -20.89
CA TYR A 87 -0.84 5.73 -22.18
C TYR A 87 -1.90 5.94 -23.27
N GLU A 88 -3.16 5.59 -22.99
CA GLU A 88 -4.28 5.81 -23.92
C GLU A 88 -4.51 7.30 -24.22
N GLU A 89 -4.45 8.15 -23.21
CA GLU A 89 -4.58 9.60 -23.38
C GLU A 89 -3.39 10.17 -24.18
N ALA A 90 -2.17 9.73 -23.89
CA ALA A 90 -0.99 10.12 -24.64
C ALA A 90 -1.07 9.70 -26.12
N TYR A 91 -1.73 8.58 -26.41
CA TYR A 91 -2.03 8.15 -27.79
C TYR A 91 -3.08 9.06 -28.46
N LYS A 92 -4.08 9.52 -27.70
CA LYS A 92 -5.10 10.48 -28.16
C LYS A 92 -4.59 11.93 -28.25
N GLY A 93 -3.43 12.22 -27.65
CA GLY A 93 -2.86 13.57 -27.56
C GLY A 93 -3.45 14.42 -26.43
N GLU A 94 -4.21 13.80 -25.51
CA GLU A 94 -4.73 14.43 -24.30
C GLU A 94 -3.77 14.16 -23.14
N THR A 95 -3.62 15.11 -22.21
CA THR A 95 -2.67 14.99 -21.07
C THR A 95 -3.37 15.24 -19.75
N VAL A 96 -4.67 14.92 -19.66
CA VAL A 96 -5.50 15.30 -18.51
C VAL A 96 -5.10 14.52 -17.25
N GLU A 97 -4.93 13.20 -17.35
CA GLU A 97 -4.54 12.36 -16.21
C GLU A 97 -3.08 12.62 -15.81
N LEU A 98 -2.18 12.84 -16.78
CA LEU A 98 -0.80 13.24 -16.49
C LEU A 98 -0.73 14.59 -15.75
N GLN A 99 -1.53 15.57 -16.16
CA GLN A 99 -1.63 16.86 -15.47
C GLN A 99 -2.19 16.71 -14.05
N LYS A 100 -3.11 15.78 -13.84
CA LYS A 100 -3.66 15.46 -12.51
C LYS A 100 -2.60 14.83 -11.61
N LEU A 101 -1.82 13.87 -12.13
CA LEU A 101 -0.68 13.28 -11.42
C LEU A 101 0.36 14.34 -11.05
N ARG A 102 0.66 15.26 -11.98
CA ARG A 102 1.58 16.37 -11.73
C ARG A 102 1.07 17.32 -10.64
N LYS A 103 -0.24 17.61 -10.62
CA LYS A 103 -0.85 18.44 -9.55
C LYS A 103 -0.77 17.76 -8.20
N LEU A 104 -0.99 16.44 -8.14
CA LEU A 104 -0.88 15.65 -6.91
C LEU A 104 0.56 15.62 -6.37
N GLN A 105 1.57 15.61 -7.25
CA GLN A 105 2.98 15.76 -6.84
C GLN A 105 3.36 17.18 -6.42
N GLY A 106 2.72 18.19 -7.00
CA GLY A 106 3.01 19.60 -6.69
C GLY A 106 2.31 20.13 -5.44
N SER A 107 1.27 19.46 -4.94
CA SER A 107 0.68 19.76 -3.64
C SER A 107 1.40 18.95 -2.57
N ASP A 108 2.37 19.59 -1.93
CA ASP A 108 2.96 19.26 -0.64
C ASP A 108 2.31 18.07 0.10
N ILE A 109 3.12 17.03 0.27
CA ILE A 109 2.95 15.95 1.25
C ILE A 109 2.75 16.50 2.69
N ASP A 110 2.90 17.81 2.91
CA ASP A 110 2.65 18.50 4.17
C ASP A 110 1.18 18.44 4.63
N GLN A 111 0.20 18.22 3.73
CA GLN A 111 -1.22 18.28 4.11
C GLN A 111 -1.90 16.94 4.45
N CYS A 112 -1.14 15.83 4.49
CA CYS A 112 -1.60 14.56 5.07
C CYS A 112 -0.91 14.25 6.42
N ARG A 113 -0.44 15.27 7.13
CA ARG A 113 -0.39 15.24 8.60
C ARG A 113 -1.67 15.86 9.13
N LYS A 114 -2.84 15.31 8.77
CA LYS A 114 -4.03 15.52 9.59
C LYS A 114 -4.00 14.46 10.65
N GLU A 115 -3.73 14.92 11.87
CA GLU A 115 -3.83 14.19 13.11
C GLU A 115 -4.98 13.19 13.04
N VAL A 116 -4.66 11.89 13.11
CA VAL A 116 -5.66 10.87 13.40
C VAL A 116 -6.13 11.16 14.82
N LYS A 117 -7.21 11.94 14.94
CA LYS A 117 -8.05 11.92 16.14
C LYS A 117 -8.68 10.54 16.19
N VAL A 118 -8.04 9.65 16.95
CA VAL A 118 -8.65 8.43 17.48
C VAL A 118 -9.73 8.84 18.47
N GLU A 119 -10.88 9.27 17.96
CA GLU A 119 -12.09 9.45 18.76
C GLU A 119 -13.22 8.65 18.11
N ASN A 120 -13.59 7.57 18.79
CA ASN A 120 -14.76 6.72 18.60
C ASN A 120 -14.88 5.92 17.29
N LEU A 121 -14.42 4.67 17.33
CA LEU A 121 -15.01 3.58 16.54
C LEU A 121 -15.40 2.43 17.49
N GLU A 122 -16.33 2.72 18.40
CA GLU A 122 -17.26 1.71 18.90
C GLU A 122 -18.46 1.69 17.94
N HIS A 123 -18.98 0.49 17.65
CA HIS A 123 -20.13 0.17 16.79
C HIS A 123 -19.90 0.04 15.27
N ALA A 124 -19.56 -1.18 14.85
CA ALA A 124 -20.29 -1.93 13.82
C ALA A 124 -19.70 -3.35 13.67
N MET A 125 -19.74 -4.15 14.73
CA MET A 125 -19.63 -5.61 14.64
C MET A 125 -21.02 -6.19 14.87
N GLU A 126 -21.88 -6.01 13.87
CA GLU A 126 -23.20 -6.62 13.80
C GLU A 126 -23.36 -7.22 12.40
N SER A 127 -23.75 -8.50 12.35
CA SER A 127 -23.92 -9.36 11.16
C SER A 127 -22.69 -10.13 10.68
N LEU A 128 -22.15 -11.02 11.53
CA LEU A 128 -21.84 -12.38 11.09
C LEU A 128 -22.42 -13.39 12.08
N GLU A 129 -23.50 -14.03 11.63
CA GLU A 129 -24.15 -15.16 12.26
C GLU A 129 -23.22 -16.38 12.13
N VAL A 130 -22.42 -16.63 13.17
CA VAL A 130 -21.72 -17.91 13.34
C VAL A 130 -22.32 -18.61 14.55
N ALA A 131 -23.06 -19.69 14.27
CA ALA A 131 -23.66 -20.55 15.25
C ALA A 131 -22.58 -21.15 16.16
N THR A 132 -22.51 -20.69 17.40
CA THR A 132 -21.81 -21.38 18.50
C THR A 132 -22.85 -21.70 19.58
N PRO A 133 -23.08 -22.98 19.90
CA PRO A 133 -24.08 -23.36 20.89
C PRO A 133 -23.70 -22.91 22.31
N GLU A 134 -24.72 -22.46 23.02
CA GLU A 134 -24.77 -21.90 24.38
C GLU A 134 -23.98 -22.66 25.45
N LEU A 135 -23.24 -21.91 26.29
CA LEU A 135 -23.06 -22.23 27.71
C LEU A 135 -23.12 -20.93 28.53
N VAL A 136 -24.30 -20.63 29.08
CA VAL A 136 -24.55 -19.56 30.07
C VAL A 136 -24.31 -20.10 31.52
N PRO A 137 -24.36 -19.28 32.59
CA PRO A 137 -23.19 -18.85 33.36
C PRO A 137 -23.29 -19.26 34.85
N ILE A 138 -22.21 -19.19 35.63
CA ILE A 138 -22.33 -19.03 37.09
C ILE A 138 -21.65 -17.73 37.52
N VAL A 139 -22.48 -16.71 37.73
CA VAL A 139 -22.14 -15.55 38.56
C VAL A 139 -22.39 -15.99 39.99
N ASP A 140 -21.37 -15.93 40.85
CA ASP A 140 -21.56 -16.10 42.29
C ASP A 140 -21.86 -14.74 42.94
N GLU A 141 -22.85 -14.74 43.82
CA GLU A 141 -23.41 -13.58 44.52
C GLU A 141 -22.61 -13.23 45.80
N ASP A 142 -21.28 -13.15 45.72
CA ASP A 142 -20.47 -12.70 46.87
C ASP A 142 -19.36 -11.74 46.40
N GLY A 143 -19.57 -10.46 46.71
CA GLY A 143 -18.57 -9.42 46.51
C GLY A 143 -17.37 -9.60 47.45
N PHE A 144 -16.19 -9.15 46.97
CA PHE A 144 -14.83 -9.22 47.56
C PHE A 144 -14.05 -10.51 47.23
N GLU A 145 -12.98 -10.42 46.43
CA GLU A 145 -11.58 -10.07 46.79
C GLU A 145 -10.73 -11.31 47.15
N THR A 146 -9.54 -11.45 46.55
CA THR A 146 -8.29 -11.78 47.27
C THR A 146 -7.09 -11.71 46.32
N VAL A 147 -6.25 -10.70 46.53
CA VAL A 147 -4.86 -10.69 46.04
C VAL A 147 -3.99 -11.52 47.00
N VAL A 148 -3.24 -12.49 46.49
CA VAL A 148 -2.20 -13.19 47.27
C VAL A 148 -0.82 -12.92 46.68
N SER A 149 -0.08 -12.01 47.31
CA SER A 149 1.33 -11.74 47.02
C SER A 149 2.21 -12.87 47.57
N LYS A 150 2.80 -13.71 46.71
CA LYS A 150 3.71 -14.79 47.14
C LYS A 150 5.14 -14.27 47.34
N LYS A 151 5.47 -14.02 48.60
CA LYS A 151 6.81 -13.72 49.16
C LYS A 151 7.59 -15.03 49.33
N ASN A 152 8.82 -15.15 48.80
CA ASN A 152 9.72 -16.23 49.22
C ASN A 152 11.04 -15.67 49.79
N LYS A 153 11.35 -16.09 51.02
CA LYS A 153 12.34 -15.54 51.94
C LYS A 153 13.50 -16.54 52.03
N ARG A 154 14.72 -16.08 51.70
CA ARG A 154 16.00 -16.78 51.95
C ARG A 154 16.24 -16.96 53.46
N ASN A 155 16.79 -18.11 53.86
CA ASN A 155 17.88 -18.32 54.85
C ASN A 155 18.12 -19.83 55.01
N LYS A 156 19.34 -20.32 54.74
CA LYS A 156 20.55 -20.45 55.58
C LYS A 156 20.52 -21.71 56.44
#